data_AF-A0A182H7A9-F1
#
_entry.id   AF-A0A182H7A9-F1
#
_cell.length_a   1.000
_cell.length_b   1.000
_cell.length_c   1.000
_cell.angle_alpha   90.00
_cell.angle_beta   90.00
_cell.angle_gamma   90.00
#
_symmetry.space_group_name_H-M   'P 1'
#
loop_
_entity.id
_entity.type
_entity.pdbx_description
1 polymer ?
#
loop_
_entity_poly.entity_id
_entity_poly.type
_entity_poly.pdbx_seq_one_letter_code
_entity_poly.pdbx_strand_id
1 'polypeptide(L)'
;AYLKQPRTNVFVVDWGKLSRLPCYPTAAFNTKQAGECTATFLIGLKANHPEFSCRDLHSIGFSLGAHVLSFTSNALEKSIGTKFRRITGLDPALPFFATARQQWKLDLTDADFVDVIHTNAGVFGKIETCGHVDFYMNGGQTQPMCENATSEYGTAGDFCGVVVLLPLRERWKNAPAHAMYSAARCTMYSVASWMRIVDGKTGFYS
;
A
#
# COMPACT_ATOMS: atom_id res chain seq x y z
N ALA A 1 5.73 2.20 -14.98
CA ALA A 1 4.55 2.69 -15.72
C ALA A 1 4.13 4.09 -15.24
N TYR A 2 3.82 4.27 -13.94
CA TYR A 2 3.41 5.57 -13.40
C TYR A 2 4.45 6.69 -13.56
N LEU A 3 5.74 6.38 -13.45
CA LEU A 3 6.82 7.36 -13.70
C LEU A 3 6.92 7.83 -15.15
N LYS A 4 6.29 7.12 -16.10
CA LYS A 4 6.22 7.55 -17.51
C LYS A 4 5.10 8.56 -17.75
N GLN A 5 4.19 8.74 -16.77
CA GLN A 5 3.17 9.77 -16.84
C GLN A 5 3.80 11.09 -16.40
N PRO A 6 3.72 12.16 -17.21
CA PRO A 6 4.22 13.45 -16.80
C PRO A 6 3.45 13.93 -15.56
N ARG A 7 4.20 14.42 -14.57
CA ARG A 7 3.64 15.08 -13.37
C ARG A 7 2.90 14.10 -12.43
N THR A 8 3.53 13.00 -12.02
CA THR A 8 3.00 12.11 -10.98
C THR A 8 4.05 11.92 -9.89
N ASN A 9 3.69 12.19 -8.64
CA ASN A 9 4.55 11.81 -7.52
C ASN A 9 4.29 10.35 -7.17
N VAL A 10 5.34 9.59 -6.93
CA VAL A 10 5.21 8.22 -6.47
C VAL A 10 5.83 8.11 -5.09
N PHE A 11 5.00 7.80 -4.11
CA PHE A 11 5.47 7.44 -2.77
C PHE A 11 5.53 5.93 -2.68
N VAL A 12 6.70 5.40 -2.35
CA VAL A 12 6.88 3.97 -2.08
C VAL A 12 7.13 3.81 -0.60
N VAL A 13 6.21 3.13 0.10
CA VAL A 13 6.41 2.71 1.49
C VAL A 13 7.12 1.37 1.47
N ASP A 14 8.43 1.39 1.73
CA ASP A 14 9.26 0.21 1.91
C ASP A 14 9.26 -0.18 3.39
N TRP A 15 8.52 -1.23 3.72
CA TRP A 15 8.50 -1.86 5.05
C TRP A 15 9.19 -3.23 5.05
N GLY A 16 10.11 -3.44 4.09
CA GLY A 16 10.83 -4.69 3.85
C GLY A 16 11.45 -5.28 5.11
N LYS A 17 12.08 -4.46 5.97
CA LYS A 17 12.69 -4.91 7.24
C LYS A 17 11.68 -5.50 8.23
N LEU A 18 10.42 -5.06 8.22
CA LEU A 18 9.35 -5.58 9.06
C LEU A 18 8.66 -6.81 8.46
N SER A 19 8.95 -7.12 7.19
CA SER A 19 8.31 -8.18 6.42
C SER A 19 9.26 -9.32 6.04
N ARG A 20 10.47 -9.32 6.62
CA ARG A 20 11.51 -10.31 6.32
C ARG A 20 11.07 -11.72 6.74
N LEU A 21 11.26 -12.66 5.83
CA LEU A 21 11.23 -14.08 6.11
C LEU A 21 12.34 -14.49 7.11
N PRO A 22 12.18 -15.59 7.87
CA PRO A 22 11.27 -16.73 7.63
C PRO A 22 9.87 -16.65 8.26
N CYS A 23 9.56 -15.64 9.08
CA CYS A 23 8.33 -15.63 9.88
C CYS A 23 7.20 -14.80 9.23
N TYR A 24 6.43 -15.40 8.32
CA TYR A 24 5.22 -14.79 7.75
C TYR A 24 4.23 -14.28 8.82
N PRO A 25 3.95 -14.99 9.94
CA PRO A 25 3.04 -14.47 10.96
C PRO A 25 3.48 -13.11 11.50
N THR A 26 4.78 -12.92 11.73
CA THR A 26 5.35 -11.65 12.18
C THR A 26 5.14 -10.55 11.15
N ALA A 27 5.37 -10.84 9.86
CA ALA A 27 5.10 -9.89 8.78
C ALA A 27 3.61 -9.49 8.71
N ALA A 28 2.70 -10.46 8.87
CA ALA A 28 1.26 -10.22 8.92
C ALA A 28 0.87 -9.31 10.10
N PHE A 29 1.40 -9.57 11.31
CA PHE A 29 1.14 -8.70 12.46
C PHE A 29 1.74 -7.29 12.29
N ASN A 30 2.90 -7.18 11.64
CA ASN A 30 3.57 -5.91 11.41
C ASN A 30 2.85 -5.01 10.39
N THR A 31 1.89 -5.53 9.62
CA THR A 31 1.08 -4.72 8.70
C THR A 31 0.38 -3.56 9.40
N LYS A 32 -0.10 -3.79 10.63
CA LYS A 32 -0.71 -2.75 11.46
C LYS A 32 0.28 -1.62 11.77
N GLN A 33 1.47 -1.97 12.24
CA GLN A 33 2.50 -1.00 12.58
C GLN A 33 2.98 -0.22 11.35
N ALA A 34 3.17 -0.91 10.21
CA ALA A 34 3.49 -0.26 8.95
C ALA A 34 2.37 0.71 8.51
N GLY A 35 1.11 0.32 8.69
CA GLY A 35 -0.05 1.14 8.35
C GLY A 35 -0.15 2.40 9.21
N GLU A 36 0.04 2.27 10.53
CA GLU A 36 0.03 3.38 11.50
C GLU A 36 1.19 4.36 11.27
N CYS A 37 2.40 3.89 10.97
CA CYS A 37 3.51 4.78 10.61
C CYS A 37 3.25 5.49 9.27
N THR A 38 2.64 4.81 8.29
CA THR A 38 2.25 5.44 7.02
C THR A 38 1.20 6.54 7.25
N ALA A 39 0.21 6.30 8.12
CA ALA A 39 -0.77 7.32 8.48
C ALA A 39 -0.12 8.52 9.19
N THR A 40 0.81 8.26 10.11
CA THR A 40 1.57 9.30 10.81
C THR A 40 2.34 10.19 9.82
N PHE A 41 2.98 9.58 8.82
CA PHE A 41 3.63 10.32 7.73
C PHE A 41 2.63 11.21 6.98
N LEU A 42 1.48 10.66 6.58
CA LEU A 42 0.47 11.41 5.82
C LEU A 42 -0.15 12.57 6.63
N ILE A 43 -0.32 12.39 7.94
CA ILE A 43 -0.75 13.44 8.87
C ILE A 43 0.30 14.53 8.96
N GLY A 44 1.58 14.16 9.13
CA GLY A 44 2.70 15.11 9.12
C GLY A 44 2.79 15.88 7.80
N LEU A 45 2.57 15.19 6.68
CA LEU A 45 2.56 15.81 5.36
C LEU A 45 1.41 16.81 5.25
N LYS A 46 0.20 16.45 5.69
CA LYS A 46 -0.96 17.34 5.74
C LYS A 46 -0.72 18.58 6.62
N ALA A 47 -0.04 18.40 7.76
CA ALA A 47 0.26 19.50 8.68
C ALA A 47 1.24 20.51 8.10
N ASN A 48 2.29 20.02 7.42
CA ASN A 48 3.29 20.87 6.76
C ASN A 48 2.80 21.47 5.43
N HIS A 49 1.78 20.85 4.84
CA HIS A 49 1.24 21.20 3.54
C HIS A 49 -0.30 21.21 3.55
N PRO A 50 -0.92 22.32 3.94
CA PRO A 50 -2.37 22.40 4.12
C PRO A 50 -3.19 22.07 2.87
N GLU A 51 -2.62 22.26 1.69
CA GLU A 51 -3.22 21.95 0.40
C GLU A 51 -3.22 20.45 0.06
N PHE A 52 -2.49 19.62 0.83
CA PHE A 52 -2.42 18.17 0.69
C PHE A 52 -3.71 17.55 1.16
N SER A 53 -4.16 16.50 0.52
CA SER A 53 -5.29 15.72 1.00
C SER A 53 -5.05 14.25 0.77
N CYS A 54 -5.30 13.44 1.79
CA CYS A 54 -5.27 11.98 1.65
C CYS A 54 -6.31 11.50 0.62
N ARG A 55 -7.38 12.28 0.38
CA ARG A 55 -8.39 12.02 -0.67
C ARG A 55 -7.87 12.30 -2.08
N ASP A 56 -6.72 12.95 -2.20
CA ASP A 56 -6.03 13.09 -3.47
C ASP A 56 -5.06 11.93 -3.71
N LEU A 57 -4.93 10.96 -2.80
CA LEU A 57 -4.11 9.77 -3.06
C LEU A 57 -4.93 8.63 -3.69
N HIS A 58 -4.33 8.00 -4.69
CA HIS A 58 -4.63 6.63 -5.11
C HIS A 58 -3.60 5.72 -4.47
N SER A 59 -4.08 4.90 -3.55
CA SER A 59 -3.26 4.00 -2.76
C SER A 59 -3.33 2.60 -3.34
N ILE A 60 -2.18 1.98 -3.62
CA ILE A 60 -2.09 0.64 -4.21
C ILE A 60 -1.28 -0.24 -3.27
N GLY A 61 -1.83 -1.39 -2.87
CA GLY A 61 -1.18 -2.31 -1.95
C GLY A 61 -1.22 -3.73 -2.49
N PHE A 62 -0.06 -4.40 -2.52
CA PHE A 62 0.06 -5.79 -2.96
C PHE A 62 0.18 -6.76 -1.78
N SER A 63 -0.53 -7.90 -1.82
CA SER A 63 -0.47 -8.95 -0.80
C SER A 63 -0.72 -8.37 0.60
N LEU A 64 0.22 -8.51 1.55
CA LEU A 64 0.16 -7.89 2.88
C LEU A 64 0.03 -6.35 2.84
N GLY A 65 0.56 -5.71 1.79
CA GLY A 65 0.48 -4.26 1.59
C GLY A 65 -0.95 -3.76 1.38
N ALA A 66 -1.87 -4.61 0.91
CA ALA A 66 -3.30 -4.28 0.85
C ALA A 66 -3.87 -4.04 2.25
N HIS A 67 -3.45 -4.83 3.24
CA HIS A 67 -3.86 -4.67 4.64
C HIS A 67 -3.15 -3.51 5.33
N VAL A 68 -1.90 -3.22 4.96
CA VAL A 68 -1.22 -1.98 5.40
C VAL A 68 -2.06 -0.76 5.06
N LEU A 69 -2.64 -0.69 3.85
CA LEU A 69 -3.49 0.43 3.43
C LEU A 69 -4.80 0.53 4.24
N SER A 70 -5.40 -0.61 4.59
CA SER A 70 -6.55 -0.65 5.50
C SER A 70 -6.20 -0.03 6.85
N PHE A 71 -5.12 -0.49 7.48
CA PHE A 71 -4.65 0.07 8.76
C PHE A 71 -4.28 1.55 8.65
N THR A 72 -3.67 1.97 7.54
CA THR A 72 -3.42 3.39 7.28
C THR A 72 -4.71 4.19 7.22
N SER A 73 -5.72 3.72 6.49
CA SER A 73 -6.99 4.44 6.37
C SER A 73 -7.73 4.55 7.69
N ASN A 74 -7.78 3.45 8.46
CA ASN A 74 -8.39 3.42 9.79
C ASN A 74 -7.68 4.37 10.77
N ALA A 75 -6.35 4.45 10.71
CA ALA A 75 -5.58 5.39 11.51
C ALA A 75 -5.81 6.86 11.09
N LEU A 76 -5.95 7.14 9.78
CA LEU A 76 -6.28 8.47 9.27
C LEU A 76 -7.69 8.91 9.68
N GLU A 77 -8.68 8.03 9.59
CA GLU A 77 -10.06 8.33 9.99
C GLU A 77 -10.10 8.65 11.48
N LYS A 78 -9.45 7.82 12.30
CA LYS A 78 -9.38 8.03 13.74
C LYS A 78 -8.68 9.33 14.13
N SER A 79 -7.63 9.72 13.40
CA SER A 79 -6.76 10.84 13.81
C SER A 79 -7.23 12.19 13.27
N ILE A 80 -7.70 12.23 12.02
CA ILE A 80 -8.03 13.49 11.33
C ILE A 80 -9.35 13.41 10.54
N GLY A 81 -10.15 12.36 10.73
CA GLY A 81 -11.49 12.23 10.13
C GLY A 81 -11.49 12.09 8.61
N THR A 82 -10.41 11.57 8.01
CA THR A 82 -10.32 11.35 6.56
C THR A 82 -9.98 9.91 6.22
N LYS A 83 -10.48 9.44 5.08
CA LYS A 83 -10.04 8.21 4.41
C LYS A 83 -9.38 8.51 3.08
N PHE A 84 -8.80 7.48 2.47
CA PHE A 84 -8.41 7.53 1.07
C PHE A 84 -9.64 7.65 0.16
N ARG A 85 -9.46 8.25 -1.01
CA ARG A 85 -10.49 8.25 -2.05
C ARG A 85 -10.52 6.94 -2.82
N ARG A 86 -9.34 6.38 -3.10
CA ARG A 86 -9.22 5.11 -3.82
C ARG A 86 -8.13 4.24 -3.24
N ILE A 87 -8.49 2.99 -2.92
CA ILE A 87 -7.54 1.92 -2.65
C ILE A 87 -7.66 0.87 -3.76
N THR A 88 -6.53 0.45 -4.33
CA THR A 88 -6.46 -0.76 -5.16
C THR A 88 -5.72 -1.85 -4.41
N GLY A 89 -6.44 -2.94 -4.10
CA GLY A 89 -5.86 -4.15 -3.51
C GLY A 89 -5.40 -5.11 -4.60
N LEU A 90 -4.10 -5.34 -4.71
CA LEU A 90 -3.53 -6.32 -5.63
C LEU A 90 -3.31 -7.63 -4.89
N ASP A 91 -4.15 -8.61 -5.17
CA ASP A 91 -4.14 -9.95 -4.60
C ASP A 91 -3.98 -9.94 -3.07
N PRO A 92 -4.93 -9.34 -2.31
CA PRO A 92 -4.79 -9.17 -0.87
C PRO A 92 -4.55 -10.50 -0.16
N ALA A 93 -3.68 -10.52 0.84
CA ALA A 93 -3.25 -11.76 1.48
C ALA A 93 -4.38 -12.48 2.24
N LEU A 94 -4.45 -13.80 2.11
CA LEU A 94 -5.40 -14.66 2.83
C LEU A 94 -4.91 -15.11 4.21
N PRO A 95 -3.70 -15.66 4.37
CA PRO A 95 -3.28 -16.22 5.65
C PRO A 95 -3.23 -15.16 6.75
N PHE A 96 -3.82 -15.46 7.91
CA PHE A 96 -4.05 -14.56 9.05
C PHE A 96 -5.11 -13.46 8.86
N PHE A 97 -5.66 -13.28 7.65
CA PHE A 97 -6.71 -12.27 7.38
C PHE A 97 -8.07 -12.88 7.01
N ALA A 98 -8.14 -14.19 6.71
CA ALA A 98 -9.39 -14.88 6.38
C ALA A 98 -10.48 -14.69 7.47
N THR A 99 -10.13 -15.00 8.71
CA THR A 99 -11.03 -14.95 9.88
C THR A 99 -10.91 -13.65 10.68
N ALA A 100 -10.05 -12.72 10.24
CA ALA A 100 -9.92 -11.43 10.89
C ALA A 100 -11.21 -10.62 10.79
N ARG A 101 -11.49 -9.83 11.82
CA ARG A 101 -12.60 -8.85 11.82
C ARG A 101 -12.37 -7.82 10.71
N GLN A 102 -13.44 -7.22 10.18
CA GLN A 102 -13.33 -6.29 9.04
C GLN A 102 -12.30 -5.17 9.29
N GLN A 103 -12.36 -4.50 10.44
CA GLN A 103 -11.38 -3.47 10.86
C GLN A 103 -9.90 -3.94 10.98
N TRP A 104 -9.60 -5.22 10.76
CA TRP A 104 -8.25 -5.81 10.80
C TRP A 104 -7.81 -6.39 9.44
N LYS A 105 -8.56 -6.12 8.37
CA LYS A 105 -8.25 -6.57 7.00
C LYS A 105 -8.77 -5.54 6.01
N LEU A 106 -8.37 -5.67 4.75
CA LEU A 106 -8.89 -4.80 3.70
C LEU A 106 -10.40 -5.05 3.56
N ASP A 107 -11.17 -3.97 3.59
CA ASP A 107 -12.60 -3.99 3.34
C ASP A 107 -13.06 -2.73 2.59
N LEU A 108 -14.28 -2.79 2.03
CA LEU A 108 -14.84 -1.72 1.21
C LEU A 108 -14.94 -0.37 1.95
N THR A 109 -15.05 -0.37 3.28
CA THR A 109 -15.18 0.84 4.09
C THR A 109 -13.85 1.57 4.30
N ASP A 110 -12.73 1.00 3.88
CA ASP A 110 -11.40 1.60 4.01
C ASP A 110 -11.18 2.79 3.06
N ALA A 111 -12.01 3.00 2.04
CA ALA A 111 -11.93 4.17 1.16
C ALA A 111 -13.29 4.51 0.54
N ASP A 112 -13.41 5.69 -0.09
CA ASP A 112 -14.63 6.00 -0.87
C ASP A 112 -14.85 5.00 -2.01
N PHE A 113 -13.77 4.44 -2.55
CA PHE A 113 -13.80 3.40 -3.57
C PHE A 113 -12.63 2.43 -3.36
N VAL A 114 -12.92 1.13 -3.40
CA VAL A 114 -11.94 0.05 -3.23
C VAL A 114 -12.10 -0.90 -4.41
N ASP A 115 -11.08 -1.03 -5.23
CA ASP A 115 -11.03 -2.00 -6.32
C ASP A 115 -9.99 -3.08 -6.03
N VAL A 116 -10.38 -4.35 -6.16
CA VAL A 116 -9.52 -5.48 -5.81
C VAL A 116 -9.30 -6.35 -7.03
N ILE A 117 -8.05 -6.77 -7.23
CA ILE A 117 -7.65 -7.66 -8.31
C ILE A 117 -7.16 -8.96 -7.69
N HIS A 118 -7.89 -10.05 -7.92
CA HIS A 118 -7.55 -11.40 -7.45
C HIS A 118 -6.84 -12.16 -8.56
N THR A 119 -5.65 -12.68 -8.24
CA THR A 119 -4.81 -13.44 -9.20
C THR A 119 -4.37 -14.79 -8.67
N ASN A 120 -4.37 -14.98 -7.34
CA ASN A 120 -4.00 -16.24 -6.70
C ASN A 120 -4.91 -16.55 -5.48
N ALA A 121 -6.20 -16.34 -5.68
CA ALA A 121 -7.26 -16.55 -4.70
C ALA A 121 -7.29 -18.00 -4.20
N GLY A 122 -7.28 -18.18 -2.88
CA GLY A 122 -7.38 -19.49 -2.22
C GLY A 122 -6.05 -20.19 -1.96
N VAL A 123 -4.94 -19.69 -2.52
CA VAL A 123 -3.59 -20.15 -2.18
C VAL A 123 -2.90 -19.13 -1.28
N PHE A 124 -2.59 -17.94 -1.83
CA PHE A 124 -2.00 -16.83 -1.07
C PHE A 124 -2.94 -15.62 -0.99
N GLY A 125 -3.78 -15.41 -2.01
CA GLY A 125 -4.76 -14.33 -2.08
C GLY A 125 -6.11 -14.72 -1.48
N LYS A 126 -6.89 -13.72 -1.08
CA LYS A 126 -8.27 -13.87 -0.58
C LYS A 126 -9.19 -14.44 -1.66
N ILE A 127 -10.21 -15.19 -1.26
CA ILE A 127 -11.27 -15.66 -2.19
C ILE A 127 -12.48 -14.74 -2.08
N GLU A 128 -12.77 -14.30 -0.86
CA GLU A 128 -13.91 -13.44 -0.58
C GLU A 128 -13.72 -12.05 -1.17
N THR A 129 -14.85 -11.46 -1.57
CA THR A 129 -14.89 -10.07 -2.01
C THR A 129 -14.53 -9.14 -0.85
N CYS A 130 -13.64 -8.18 -1.11
CA CYS A 130 -13.26 -7.18 -0.12
C CYS A 130 -13.19 -5.75 -0.66
N GLY A 131 -13.61 -5.54 -1.91
CA GLY A 131 -13.75 -4.22 -2.51
C GLY A 131 -15.20 -3.81 -2.70
N HIS A 132 -15.36 -2.61 -3.26
CA HIS A 132 -16.58 -2.21 -3.96
C HIS A 132 -16.72 -2.96 -5.29
N VAL A 133 -15.58 -3.27 -5.93
CA VAL A 133 -15.49 -4.09 -7.14
C VAL A 133 -14.32 -5.04 -6.99
N ASP A 134 -14.55 -6.32 -7.26
CA ASP A 134 -13.55 -7.39 -7.21
C ASP A 134 -13.42 -8.02 -8.60
N PHE A 135 -12.21 -8.01 -9.16
CA PHE A 135 -11.87 -8.56 -10.45
C PHE A 135 -11.11 -9.88 -10.27
N TYR A 136 -11.66 -10.98 -10.77
CA TYR A 136 -11.03 -12.30 -10.72
C TYR A 136 -10.37 -12.60 -12.06
N MET A 137 -9.08 -12.29 -12.18
CA MET A 137 -8.35 -12.39 -13.44
C MET A 137 -8.20 -13.86 -13.82
N ASN A 138 -8.63 -14.24 -15.02
CA ASN A 138 -8.59 -15.63 -15.50
C ASN A 138 -9.21 -16.63 -14.51
N GLY A 139 -10.29 -16.24 -13.82
CA GLY A 139 -10.93 -17.05 -12.77
C GLY A 139 -10.33 -16.86 -11.37
N GLY A 140 -9.25 -16.09 -11.25
CA GLY A 140 -8.70 -15.56 -10.00
C GLY A 140 -7.76 -16.47 -9.23
N GLN A 141 -7.63 -17.75 -9.60
CA GLN A 141 -6.82 -18.72 -8.86
C GLN A 141 -5.47 -19.02 -9.51
N THR A 142 -5.45 -19.24 -10.84
CA THR A 142 -4.24 -19.63 -11.56
C THR A 142 -4.12 -18.76 -12.80
N GLN A 143 -2.97 -18.12 -12.95
CA GLN A 143 -2.71 -17.25 -14.10
C GLN A 143 -1.95 -18.05 -15.18
N PRO A 144 -2.30 -17.85 -16.47
CA PRO A 144 -1.56 -18.45 -17.58
C PRO A 144 -0.06 -18.15 -17.45
N MET A 145 0.79 -19.12 -17.80
CA MET A 145 2.26 -19.05 -17.69
C MET A 145 2.85 -19.12 -16.27
N CYS A 146 2.03 -19.14 -15.21
CA CYS A 146 2.50 -19.41 -13.84
C CYS A 146 2.45 -20.90 -13.45
N GLU A 147 1.83 -21.76 -14.27
CA GLU A 147 1.66 -23.20 -14.00
C GLU A 147 2.96 -24.02 -14.13
N ASN A 148 3.88 -23.58 -15.01
CA ASN A 148 5.16 -24.25 -15.28
C ASN A 148 6.36 -23.59 -14.58
N ALA A 149 6.12 -22.75 -13.56
CA ALA A 149 7.18 -22.21 -12.73
C ALA A 149 7.73 -23.33 -11.84
N THR A 150 8.52 -24.24 -12.42
CA THR A 150 9.46 -25.06 -11.66
C THR A 150 10.32 -24.11 -10.84
N SER A 151 10.39 -24.40 -9.56
CA SER A 151 10.97 -23.63 -8.45
C SER A 151 12.48 -23.34 -8.58
N GLU A 152 12.92 -22.77 -9.70
CA GLU A 152 14.32 -22.42 -9.96
C GLU A 152 14.54 -20.91 -10.09
N TYR A 153 13.48 -20.12 -10.31
CA TYR A 153 13.50 -18.66 -10.20
C TYR A 153 12.21 -18.15 -9.56
N GLY A 154 12.21 -18.02 -8.24
CA GLY A 154 11.11 -17.41 -7.52
C GLY A 154 10.87 -18.11 -6.20
N THR A 155 11.73 -17.81 -5.22
CA THR A 155 11.24 -17.77 -3.85
C THR A 155 9.95 -16.94 -3.89
N ALA A 156 8.80 -17.55 -3.57
CA ALA A 156 7.55 -16.84 -3.27
C ALA A 156 7.68 -15.90 -2.05
N GLY A 157 8.92 -15.57 -1.66
CA GLY A 157 9.34 -14.85 -0.48
C GLY A 157 9.95 -13.48 -0.72
N ASP A 158 10.19 -13.07 -1.97
CA ASP A 158 10.87 -11.79 -2.26
C ASP A 158 9.93 -10.64 -2.67
N PHE A 159 8.60 -10.81 -2.58
CA PHE A 159 7.64 -9.74 -2.80
C PHE A 159 6.75 -9.48 -1.58
N CYS A 160 7.37 -9.29 -0.42
CA CYS A 160 6.64 -8.87 0.77
C CYS A 160 6.39 -7.34 0.74
N GLY A 161 5.16 -6.97 0.37
CA GLY A 161 4.52 -5.71 0.73
C GLY A 161 5.15 -4.44 0.17
N VAL A 162 4.72 -4.02 -1.01
CA VAL A 162 4.96 -2.64 -1.48
C VAL A 162 3.64 -1.90 -1.43
N VAL A 163 3.66 -0.71 -0.80
CA VAL A 163 2.57 0.25 -0.90
C VAL A 163 3.01 1.41 -1.77
N VAL A 164 2.21 1.73 -2.78
CA VAL A 164 2.45 2.84 -3.69
C VAL A 164 1.32 3.85 -3.53
N LEU A 165 1.65 5.11 -3.22
CA LEU A 165 0.68 6.20 -3.17
C LEU A 165 0.94 7.18 -4.32
N LEU A 166 -0.13 7.56 -5.03
CA LEU A 166 -0.08 8.44 -6.20
C LEU A 166 -1.04 9.62 -6.03
N PRO A 167 -0.65 10.88 -6.30
CA PRO A 167 -1.56 12.01 -6.25
C PRO A 167 -2.47 12.04 -7.50
N LEU A 168 -3.74 12.37 -7.27
CA LEU A 168 -4.83 12.40 -8.24
C LEU A 168 -5.15 13.82 -8.72
N ARG A 169 -4.58 14.87 -8.10
CA ARG A 169 -4.81 16.27 -8.47
C ARG A 169 -3.55 16.98 -8.95
N GLU A 170 -3.72 17.91 -9.89
CA GLU A 170 -2.66 18.72 -10.50
C GLU A 170 -1.83 19.52 -9.50
N ARG A 171 -2.44 19.96 -8.41
CA ARG A 171 -1.88 20.91 -7.44
C ARG A 171 -0.64 20.38 -6.70
N TRP A 172 -0.55 19.05 -6.54
CA TRP A 172 0.54 18.36 -5.83
C TRP A 172 1.68 17.89 -6.72
N LYS A 173 1.49 17.91 -8.04
CA LYS A 173 2.42 17.33 -9.00
C LYS A 173 3.75 18.10 -9.15
N ASN A 174 3.86 19.27 -8.53
CA ASN A 174 5.03 20.17 -8.62
C ASN A 174 5.69 20.46 -7.25
N ALA A 175 5.27 19.80 -6.17
CA ALA A 175 5.87 20.00 -4.86
C ALA A 175 7.31 19.44 -4.84
N PRO A 176 8.32 20.22 -4.41
CA PRO A 176 9.71 19.77 -4.47
C PRO A 176 10.01 18.74 -3.37
N ALA A 177 10.79 17.70 -3.73
CA ALA A 177 11.05 16.54 -2.88
C ALA A 177 11.54 16.89 -1.46
N HIS A 178 12.38 17.92 -1.31
CA HIS A 178 12.93 18.37 -0.02
C HIS A 178 11.86 18.77 1.01
N ALA A 179 10.72 19.32 0.57
CA ALA A 179 9.64 19.73 1.45
C ALA A 179 8.84 18.52 2.00
N MET A 180 8.99 17.35 1.37
CA MET A 180 8.31 16.11 1.74
C MET A 180 9.11 15.29 2.76
N TYR A 181 10.45 15.32 2.69
CA TYR A 181 11.33 14.67 3.68
C TYR A 181 11.17 15.23 5.10
N SER A 182 10.83 16.53 5.22
CA SER A 182 10.60 17.18 6.52
C SER A 182 9.39 16.62 7.28
N ALA A 183 8.40 16.05 6.58
CA ALA A 183 7.17 15.53 7.16
C ALA A 183 7.28 14.13 7.81
N ALA A 184 8.44 13.48 7.71
CA ALA A 184 8.59 12.03 7.91
C ALA A 184 9.23 11.62 9.24
N ARG A 185 8.56 11.83 10.39
CA ARG A 185 9.02 11.31 11.69
C ARG A 185 8.01 10.34 12.32
N CYS A 186 8.32 9.04 12.29
CA CYS A 186 7.72 7.99 13.14
C CYS A 186 8.81 7.60 14.16
N THR A 187 8.59 7.82 15.46
CA THR A 187 9.60 7.60 16.50
C THR A 187 9.73 6.13 16.86
N MET A 188 10.57 5.41 16.09
CA MET A 188 11.36 4.25 16.53
C MET A 188 12.50 3.97 15.52
N TYR A 189 12.29 4.36 14.25
CA TYR A 189 13.28 4.42 13.18
C TYR A 189 12.92 5.60 12.25
N SER A 190 13.88 6.42 11.83
CA SER A 190 13.64 7.55 10.91
C SER A 190 12.90 7.08 9.65
N VAL A 191 11.71 7.63 9.33
CA VAL A 191 10.88 7.27 8.16
C VAL A 191 11.61 7.51 6.85
N ALA A 192 12.61 8.41 6.83
CA ALA A 192 13.47 8.63 5.68
C ALA A 192 14.22 7.36 5.23
N SER A 193 14.45 6.38 6.12
CA SER A 193 15.05 5.09 5.75
C SER A 193 14.06 4.06 5.18
N TRP A 194 12.75 4.37 5.17
CA TRP A 194 11.65 3.43 4.84
C TRP A 194 10.79 3.91 3.67
N MET A 195 10.92 5.16 3.24
CA MET A 195 10.05 5.72 2.21
C MET A 195 10.86 6.37 1.11
N ARG A 196 10.65 5.91 -0.12
CA ARG A 196 11.29 6.50 -1.31
C ARG A 196 10.27 7.33 -2.08
N ILE A 197 10.61 8.59 -2.32
CA ILE A 197 9.86 9.47 -3.20
C ILE A 197 10.53 9.43 -4.56
N VAL A 198 9.75 9.14 -5.59
CA VAL A 198 10.23 9.13 -6.98
C VAL A 198 9.45 10.18 -7.76
N ASP A 199 10.16 11.19 -8.24
CA ASP A 199 9.65 12.18 -9.21
C ASP A 199 10.08 11.74 -10.62
N GLY A 200 9.14 11.80 -11.57
CA GLY A 200 9.37 11.49 -12.97
C GLY A 200 10.34 12.44 -13.69
N LYS A 201 10.75 13.57 -13.08
CA LYS A 201 11.72 14.51 -13.66
C LYS A 201 13.19 14.28 -13.29
N THR A 202 13.49 13.61 -12.17
CA THR A 202 14.83 13.69 -11.57
C THR A 202 15.35 12.38 -10.95
N GLY A 203 14.58 11.29 -10.97
CA GLY A 203 15.02 9.99 -10.44
C GLY A 203 14.93 9.89 -8.91
N PHE A 204 15.49 8.82 -8.34
CA PHE A 204 15.39 8.52 -6.91
C PHE A 204 16.07 9.60 -6.06
N TYR A 205 15.35 10.12 -5.07
CA TYR A 205 15.95 10.91 -4.01
C TYR A 205 16.20 10.01 -2.79
N SER A 206 17.44 10.01 -2.29
CA SER A 206 17.87 9.30 -1.07
C SER A 206 17.67 10.15 0.17
#